data_AF-A0A0B7BQE7-F1
#
_entry.id   AF-A0A0B7BQE7-F1
#
_cell.length_a   1.000
_cell.length_b   1.000
_cell.length_c   1.000
_cell.angle_alpha   90.00
_cell.angle_beta   90.00
_cell.angle_gamma   90.00
#
_symmetry.space_group_name_H-M   'P 1'
#
loop_
_entity.id
_entity.type
_entity.pdbx_description
1 polymer ?
#
loop_
_entity_poly.entity_id
_entity_poly.type
_entity_poly.pdbx_seq_one_letter_code
_entity_poly.pdbx_strand_id
1 'polypeptide(L)' 'MWKSTAISTKTKLKIFNSNVKSELLFGSETWRVTKLNTNKIQTFVNGCLQRVLRLEWYGNRVADMWVGSE' A
#
# COMPACT_ATOMS: atom_id res chain seq x y z
N MET A 1 4.21 9.67 -7.87
CA MET A 1 3.34 8.47 -7.84
C MET A 1 2.48 8.36 -6.59
N TRP A 2 3.04 8.16 -5.39
CA TRP A 2 2.24 7.93 -4.17
C TRP A 2 1.48 9.17 -3.65
N LYS A 3 2.07 10.36 -3.77
CA LYS A 3 1.46 11.66 -3.38
C LYS A 3 0.42 12.20 -4.37
N SER A 4 0.31 11.62 -5.57
CA SER A 4 -0.59 12.13 -6.61
C SER A 4 -2.03 11.67 -6.33
N THR A 5 -2.99 12.59 -6.28
CA THR A 5 -4.42 12.30 -6.14
C THR A 5 -5.05 11.80 -7.45
N ALA A 6 -4.39 12.01 -8.60
CA ALA A 6 -4.88 11.60 -9.91
C ALA A 6 -5.03 10.07 -10.06
N ILE A 7 -4.31 9.30 -9.24
CA ILE A 7 -4.39 7.84 -9.25
C ILE A 7 -5.16 7.40 -8.01
N SER A 8 -6.31 6.77 -8.22
CA SER A 8 -7.12 6.19 -7.15
C SER A 8 -6.31 5.23 -6.29
N THR A 9 -6.59 5.24 -4.98
CA THR A 9 -5.97 4.35 -3.99
C THR A 9 -6.08 2.88 -4.40
N LYS A 10 -7.21 2.49 -5.00
CA LYS A 10 -7.46 1.13 -5.49
C LYS A 10 -6.46 0.69 -6.56
N THR A 11 -6.09 1.60 -7.46
CA THR A 11 -5.10 1.34 -8.53
C THR A 11 -3.69 1.25 -7.94
N LYS A 12 -3.35 2.12 -6.98
CA LYS A 12 -2.06 2.06 -6.26
C LYS A 12 -1.90 0.77 -5.47
N LEU A 13 -2.97 0.31 -4.81
CA LEU A 13 -2.99 -0.97 -4.09
C LEU A 13 -2.82 -2.16 -5.04
N LYS A 14 -3.46 -2.15 -6.22
CA LYS A 14 -3.25 -3.19 -7.23
C LYS A 14 -1.80 -3.27 -7.68
N ILE A 15 -1.18 -2.12 -7.99
CA ILE A 15 0.23 -2.05 -8.43
C ILE A 15 1.16 -2.54 -7.31
N PHE A 16 0.92 -2.11 -6.07
CA PHE A 16 1.68 -2.59 -4.92
C PHE A 16 1.53 -4.09 -4.74
N ASN A 17 0.31 -4.61 -4.80
CA ASN A 17 0.07 -6.04 -4.62
C ASN A 17 0.74 -6.86 -5.73
N SER A 18 0.68 -6.44 -7.00
CA SER A 18 1.37 -7.13 -8.09
C SER A 18 2.89 -7.14 -7.93
N ASN A 19 3.50 -5.99 -7.62
CA ASN A 19 4.96 -5.88 -7.49
C ASN A 19 5.49 -6.53 -6.20
N VAL A 20 4.85 -6.26 -5.06
CA VAL A 20 5.28 -6.82 -3.77
C VAL A 20 5.04 -8.31 -3.69
N LYS A 21 3.96 -8.84 -4.29
CA LYS A 21 3.71 -10.29 -4.30
C LYS A 21 4.71 -11.02 -5.19
N SER A 22 5.13 -10.41 -6.29
CA SER A 22 6.21 -10.91 -7.14
C SER A 22 7.55 -10.94 -6.40
N GLU A 23 7.94 -9.82 -5.78
CA GLU A 23 9.18 -9.70 -5.01
C GLU A 23 9.22 -10.68 -3.82
N LEU A 24 8.06 -10.88 -3.17
CA LEU A 24 7.89 -11.83 -2.07
C LEU A 24 8.04 -13.27 -2.51
N LEU A 25 7.42 -13.66 -3.62
CA LEU A 25 7.52 -15.01 -4.16
C LEU A 25 8.96 -15.31 -4.56
N PHE A 26 9.59 -14.41 -5.30
CA PHE A 26 10.98 -14.55 -5.73
C PHE A 26 11.96 -14.62 -4.53
N GLY A 27 11.76 -13.75 -3.54
CA GLY A 27 12.53 -13.79 -2.29
C GLY A 27 12.29 -15.07 -1.48
N SER A 28 11.08 -15.64 -1.53
CA SER A 28 10.73 -16.88 -0.84
C SER A 28 11.38 -18.12 -1.47
N GLU A 29 11.45 -18.15 -2.81
CA GLU A 29 12.12 -19.20 -3.58
C GLU A 29 13.64 -19.14 -3.39
N THR A 30 14.20 -17.93 -3.35
CA THR A 30 15.66 -17.73 -3.28
C THR A 30 16.20 -17.80 -1.85
N TRP A 31 15.45 -17.36 -0.83
CA TRP A 31 15.99 -17.17 0.53
C TRP A 31 15.68 -18.28 1.53
N ARG A 32 14.91 -19.33 1.20
CA ARG A 32 14.52 -20.39 2.15
C ARG A 32 13.72 -19.81 3.34
N VAL A 33 12.40 -19.75 3.19
CA VAL A 33 11.46 -19.05 4.09
C VAL A 33 11.56 -19.53 5.53
N THR A 34 12.27 -18.76 6.36
CA THR A 34 12.33 -18.98 7.81
C THR A 34 11.19 -18.20 8.47
N LYS A 35 10.57 -18.72 9.53
CA LYS A 35 9.42 -18.10 10.25
C LYS A 35 9.61 -16.60 10.58
N LEU A 36 10.85 -16.20 10.81
CA LEU A 36 11.26 -14.81 11.05
C LEU A 36 11.03 -13.89 9.85
N ASN A 37 11.27 -14.39 8.63
CA ASN A 37 11.11 -13.62 7.39
C ASN A 37 9.63 -13.38 7.09
N THR A 38 8.76 -14.38 7.29
CA THR A 38 7.31 -14.22 7.14
C THR A 38 6.75 -13.12 8.05
N ASN A 39 7.18 -13.09 9.31
CA ASN A 39 6.78 -12.03 10.24
C ASN A 39 7.24 -10.64 9.76
N LYS A 40 8.50 -10.50 9.32
CA LYS A 40 9.02 -9.23 8.77
C LYS A 40 8.25 -8.75 7.55
N ILE A 41 7.94 -9.67 6.64
CA ILE A 41 7.13 -9.43 5.44
C ILE A 41 5.73 -8.93 5.84
N GLN A 42 5.11 -9.58 6.82
CA GLN A 42 3.76 -9.25 7.24
C GLN A 42 3.71 -7.89 7.95
N THR A 43 4.72 -7.57 8.77
CA THR A 43 4.86 -6.22 9.35
C THR A 43 5.07 -5.16 8.28
N PHE A 44 5.87 -5.45 7.24
CA PHE A 44 6.09 -4.53 6.12
C PHE A 44 4.80 -4.27 5.32
N VAL A 45 4.07 -5.33 4.96
CA VAL A 45 2.79 -5.23 4.24
C VAL A 45 1.76 -4.46 5.07
N ASN A 46 1.67 -4.74 6.37
CA ASN A 46 0.76 -4.05 7.27
C ASN A 46 1.09 -2.54 7.39
N GLY A 47 2.38 -2.18 7.47
CA GLY A 47 2.82 -0.78 7.48
C GLY A 47 2.50 -0.04 6.18
N CYS A 48 2.65 -0.71 5.04
CA CYS A 48 2.29 -0.17 3.73
C CYS A 48 0.77 0.07 3.62
N LEU A 49 -0.05 -0.90 4.01
CA LEU A 49 -1.52 -0.77 4.07
C LEU A 49 -1.95 0.41 4.95
N GLN A 50 -1.36 0.53 6.14
CA GLN A 50 -1.68 1.62 7.05
C GLN A 50 -1.32 3.00 6.48
N ARG A 51 -0.22 3.10 5.73
CA ARG A 51 0.19 4.35 5.07
C ARG A 51 -0.74 4.70 3.91
N VAL A 52 -1.20 3.70 3.16
CA VAL A 52 -2.17 3.87 2.08
C VAL A 52 -3.55 4.30 2.62
N LEU A 53 -4.04 3.66 3.68
CA LEU A 53 -5.31 4.01 4.32
C LEU A 53 -5.28 5.43 4.90
N ARG A 54 -4.16 5.86 5.49
CA ARG A 54 -4.00 7.25 5.96
C ARG A 54 -4.04 8.27 4.81
N LEU A 55 -3.44 7.94 3.66
CA LEU A 55 -3.48 8.80 2.47
C LEU A 55 -4.90 8.90 1.91
N GLU A 56 -5.65 7.80 1.91
CA GLU A 56 -7.06 7.81 1.51
C GLU A 56 -7.91 8.67 2.44
N TRP A 57 -7.72 8.55 3.76
CA TRP A 57 -8.45 9.36 4.73
C TRP A 57 -8.17 10.86 4.60
N TYR A 58 -6.90 11.24 4.39
CA TYR A 58 -6.53 12.63 4.12
C TYR A 58 -7.08 13.13 2.78
N GLY A 59 -7.01 12.32 1.73
CA GLY A 59 -7.56 12.65 0.42
C GLY A 59 -9.07 12.87 0.45
N ASN A 60 -9.80 12.04 1.21
CA ASN A 60 -11.25 12.17 1.34
C ASN A 60 -11.66 13.40 2.15
N ARG A 61 -10.92 13.73 3.23
CA ARG A 61 -11.16 14.98 3.98
C ARG A 61 -10.89 16.23 3.15
N VAL A 62 -9.85 16.21 2.32
CA VAL A 62 -9.59 17.34 1.42
C VAL A 62 -10.72 17.46 0.41
N ALA A 63 -11.17 16.35 -0.19
CA ALA A 63 -12.31 16.37 -1.12
C ALA A 63 -13.61 16.90 -0.50
N ASP A 64 -13.93 16.48 0.73
CA ASP A 64 -15.09 16.96 1.49
C ASP A 64 -15.02 18.47 1.77
N MET A 65 -13.81 18.99 2.05
CA MET A 65 -13.58 20.42 2.26
C MET A 65 -13.82 21.28 1.00
N TRP A 66 -13.59 20.72 -0.20
CA TRP A 66 -13.90 21.40 -1.46
C TRP A 66 -15.39 21.34 -1.81
N VAL A 67 -16.09 20.26 -1.44
CA VAL A 67 -17.54 20.08 -1.70
C VAL A 67 -18.42 20.98 -0.83
N GLY A 68 -17.96 21.40 0.36
CA GLY A 68 -18.69 22.32 1.25
C GLY A 68 -18.53 23.81 0.94
N SER A 69 -17.83 24.20 -0.12
CA SER A 69 -17.60 25.62 -0.51
C SER A 69 -18.39 26.06 -1.76
N GLU A 70 -19.35 25.27 -2.23
CA GLU A 70 -20.29 25.61 -3.32
C GLU A 70 -21.72 25.82 -2.79
#